data_AF-A0AAD5X3W7-F1
#
_entry.id   AF-A0AAD5X3W7-F1
#
_cell.length_a   1.000
_cell.length_b   1.000
_cell.length_c   1.000
_cell.angle_alpha   90.00
_cell.angle_beta   90.00
_cell.angle_gamma   90.00
#
_symmetry.space_group_name_H-M   'P 1'
#
loop_
_entity.id
_entity.type
_entity.pdbx_description
1 polymer ?
#
loop_
_entity_poly.entity_id
_entity_poly.type
_entity_poly.pdbx_seq_one_letter_code
_entity_poly.pdbx_strand_id
1 'polypeptide(L)'
;MLYLLGVNLPDHKQVPTALTHIYGIGIHQAQKICHKLAIHPRCRLAHLPEQKVTEISQLLNTYKIEAELRRERSNRIEQLVQIGCYRGDRHKHGYPANGQRTRPNGKTAKKLNGRSLSVRSRGFCTSLPLASTTSTPRVPSPPSISSTLAPITRLIARFI
;
A
#
# COMPACT_ATOMS: atom_id res chain seq x y z
N MET A 1 -7.09 24.19 13.29
CA MET A 1 -6.30 22.97 13.07
C MET A 1 -5.09 23.36 12.26
N LEU A 2 -3.89 22.93 12.66
CA LEU A 2 -2.68 23.13 11.87
C LEU A 2 -2.32 21.86 11.09
N TYR A 3 -2.15 21.98 9.78
CA TYR A 3 -1.70 20.89 8.92
C TYR A 3 -0.22 21.04 8.61
N LEU A 4 0.57 20.03 8.99
CA LEU A 4 2.03 20.06 8.85
C LEU A 4 2.51 18.74 8.24
N LEU A 5 3.24 18.81 7.12
CA LEU A 5 3.85 17.64 6.45
C LEU A 5 2.91 16.45 6.22
N GLY A 6 1.63 16.71 5.93
CA GLY A 6 0.66 15.65 5.69
C GLY A 6 -0.02 15.09 6.95
N VAL A 7 0.23 15.68 8.13
CA VAL A 7 -0.34 15.26 9.42
C VAL A 7 -1.12 16.42 10.06
N ASN A 8 -2.30 16.11 10.59
CA ASN A 8 -3.11 17.04 11.36
C ASN A 8 -2.58 17.13 12.79
N LEU A 9 -2.14 18.33 13.21
CA LEU A 9 -1.68 18.57 14.56
C LEU A 9 -2.79 19.20 15.43
N PRO A 10 -2.93 18.76 16.69
CA PRO A 10 -3.90 19.35 17.61
C PRO A 10 -3.42 20.71 18.16
N ASP A 11 -4.19 21.77 17.90
CA ASP A 11 -3.80 23.15 18.24
C ASP A 11 -3.72 23.45 19.75
N HIS A 12 -4.52 22.73 20.55
CA HIS A 12 -4.62 22.93 21.99
C HIS A 12 -3.39 22.42 22.76
N LYS A 13 -2.55 21.59 22.13
CA LYS A 13 -1.37 21.01 22.77
C LYS A 13 -0.17 21.95 22.69
N GLN A 14 0.76 21.73 23.61
CA GLN A 14 2.08 22.37 23.57
C GLN A 14 2.83 21.88 22.34
N VAL A 15 3.66 22.76 21.74
CA VAL A 15 4.44 22.46 20.54
C VAL A 15 5.22 21.13 20.63
N PRO A 16 6.02 20.84 21.67
CA PRO A 16 6.77 19.58 21.72
C PRO A 16 5.87 18.34 21.70
N THR A 17 4.72 18.39 22.39
CA THR A 17 3.74 17.29 22.44
C THR A 17 2.90 17.20 21.17
N ALA A 18 2.70 18.32 20.46
CA ALA A 18 2.05 18.31 19.15
C ALA A 18 2.96 17.63 18.12
N LEU A 19 4.26 17.96 18.10
CA LEU A 19 5.22 17.37 17.15
C LEU A 19 5.36 15.85 17.27
N THR A 20 5.10 15.24 18.43
CA THR A 20 5.14 13.78 18.58
C THR A 20 4.05 13.02 17.85
N HIS A 21 3.02 13.70 17.31
CA HIS A 21 2.03 13.05 16.45
C HIS A 21 2.63 12.61 15.12
N ILE A 22 3.74 13.23 14.71
CA ILE A 22 4.49 12.86 13.53
C ILE A 22 5.33 11.60 13.83
N TYR A 23 5.15 10.55 13.04
CA TYR A 23 5.91 9.31 13.18
C TYR A 23 7.39 9.53 12.92
N GLY A 24 8.21 9.09 13.88
CA GLY A 24 9.67 9.28 13.88
C GLY A 24 10.13 10.34 14.87
N ILE A 25 9.25 11.26 15.29
CA ILE A 25 9.58 12.31 16.24
C ILE A 25 9.14 11.92 17.65
N GLY A 26 10.11 11.77 18.56
CA GLY A 26 9.86 11.62 19.99
C GLY A 26 9.91 12.95 20.75
N ILE A 27 9.51 12.94 22.03
CA ILE A 27 9.52 14.13 22.90
C ILE A 27 10.89 14.81 22.93
N HIS A 28 11.95 14.03 23.07
CA HIS A 28 13.32 14.55 23.11
C HIS A 28 13.76 15.23 21.81
N GLN A 29 13.39 14.67 20.65
CA GLN A 29 13.70 15.30 19.36
C GLN A 29 12.86 16.55 19.15
N ALA A 30 11.58 16.52 19.54
CA ALA A 30 10.70 17.68 19.50
C ALA A 30 11.22 18.84 20.35
N GLN A 31 11.68 18.56 21.57
CA GLN A 31 12.34 19.54 22.43
C GLN A 31 13.60 20.11 21.77
N LYS A 32 14.46 19.26 21.18
CA LYS A 32 15.64 19.72 20.44
C LYS A 32 15.28 20.68 19.30
N ILE A 33 14.21 20.39 18.56
CA ILE A 33 13.73 21.28 17.48
C ILE A 33 13.25 22.61 18.07
N CYS A 34 12.47 22.58 19.16
CA CYS A 34 12.00 23.79 19.84
C CYS A 34 13.17 24.65 20.35
N HIS A 35 14.20 24.02 20.92
CA HIS A 35 15.41 24.73 21.37
C HIS A 35 16.17 25.37 20.22
N LYS A 36 16.33 24.68 19.08
CA LYS A 36 16.98 25.23 17.88
C LYS A 36 16.28 26.48 17.34
N LEU A 37 14.95 26.51 17.41
CA LEU A 37 14.12 27.62 16.91
C LEU A 37 13.81 28.68 17.97
N ALA A 38 14.39 28.55 19.17
CA ALA A 38 14.13 29.39 20.33
C ALA A 38 12.64 29.50 20.70
N ILE A 39 11.89 28.41 20.57
CA ILE A 39 10.47 28.33 20.95
C ILE A 39 10.37 27.90 22.42
N HIS A 40 9.59 28.65 23.20
CA HIS A 40 9.33 28.30 24.59
C HIS A 40 8.57 26.96 24.70
N PRO A 41 8.99 26.01 25.56
CA PRO A 41 8.45 24.65 25.59
C PRO A 41 6.97 24.57 26.01
N ARG A 42 6.47 25.55 26.78
CA ARG A 42 5.04 25.61 27.15
C ARG A 42 4.18 26.36 26.14
N CYS A 43 4.76 26.89 25.07
CA CYS A 43 3.98 27.56 24.02
C CYS A 43 3.01 26.54 23.39
N ARG A 44 1.77 26.98 23.14
CA ARG A 44 0.78 26.18 22.42
C ARG A 44 0.93 26.38 20.93
N LEU A 45 0.57 25.35 20.18
CA LEU A 45 0.61 25.39 18.73
C LEU A 45 -0.29 26.51 18.15
N ALA A 46 -1.42 26.78 18.80
CA ALA A 46 -2.34 27.86 18.41
C ALA A 46 -1.75 29.28 18.49
N HIS A 47 -0.70 29.49 19.29
CA HIS A 47 -0.09 30.81 19.49
C HIS A 47 1.19 31.01 18.67
N LEU A 48 1.55 30.05 17.82
CA LEU A 48 2.77 30.15 17.02
C LEU A 48 2.56 31.11 15.84
N PRO A 49 3.51 32.03 15.57
CA PRO A 49 3.48 32.80 14.33
C PRO A 49 3.76 31.89 13.13
N GLU A 50 3.19 32.22 11.98
CA GLU A 50 3.31 31.43 10.74
C GLU A 50 4.77 31.26 10.29
N GLN A 51 5.61 32.27 10.52
CA GLN A 51 7.06 32.20 10.27
C GLN A 51 7.74 31.06 11.04
N LYS A 52 7.35 30.82 12.30
CA LYS A 52 7.92 29.72 13.08
C LYS A 52 7.40 28.37 12.60
N VAL A 53 6.19 28.31 12.05
CA VAL A 53 5.63 27.09 11.46
C VAL A 53 6.40 26.69 10.19
N THR A 54 6.76 27.66 9.34
CA THR A 54 7.57 27.39 8.15
C THR A 54 9.00 26.96 8.51
N GLU A 55 9.62 27.59 9.50
CA GLU A 55 10.93 27.18 10.05
C GLU A 55 10.90 25.74 10.59
N ILE A 56 9.85 25.37 11.35
CA ILE A 56 9.66 23.99 11.82
C ILE A 56 9.59 23.05 10.61
N SER A 57 8.80 23.39 9.59
CA SER A 57 8.63 22.54 8.40
C SER A 57 9.96 22.29 7.68
N GLN A 58 10.77 23.33 7.51
CA GLN A 58 12.09 23.24 6.88
C GLN A 58 13.04 22.34 7.68
N LEU A 59 13.08 22.50 9.02
CA LEU A 59 13.89 21.64 9.87
C LEU A 59 13.40 20.19 9.84
N LEU A 60 12.09 19.96 9.81
CA LEU A 60 11.53 18.62 9.79
C LEU A 60 11.89 17.86 8.50
N ASN A 61 11.98 18.52 7.35
CA ASN A 61 12.39 17.91 6.09
C ASN A 61 13.82 17.31 6.13
N THR A 62 14.67 17.76 7.06
CA THR A 62 16.02 17.19 7.22
C THR A 62 16.03 15.84 7.96
N TYR A 63 14.96 15.50 8.66
CA TYR A 63 14.83 14.25 9.39
C TYR A 63 14.08 13.22 8.57
N LYS A 64 14.48 11.95 8.71
CA LYS A 64 13.73 10.81 8.15
C LYS A 64 12.43 10.62 8.93
N ILE A 65 11.31 10.95 8.30
CA ILE A 65 9.99 11.01 8.95
C ILE A 65 8.97 10.15 8.20
N GLU A 66 7.90 9.74 8.90
CA GLU A 66 6.70 9.10 8.35
C GLU A 66 7.01 7.95 7.37
N ALA A 67 6.70 8.13 6.09
CA ALA A 67 6.75 7.09 5.09
C ALA A 67 8.18 6.57 4.87
N GLU A 68 9.18 7.46 4.89
CA GLU A 68 10.58 7.08 4.69
C GLU A 68 11.05 6.16 5.82
N LEU A 69 10.82 6.56 7.09
CA LEU A 69 11.22 5.77 8.25
C LEU A 69 10.46 4.44 8.32
N ARG A 70 9.18 4.42 7.92
CA ARG A 70 8.39 3.18 7.82
C ARG A 70 8.95 2.24 6.75
N ARG A 71 9.31 2.75 5.58
CA ARG A 71 9.94 1.98 4.49
C ARG A 71 11.29 1.42 4.93
N GLU A 72 12.14 2.24 5.53
CA GLU A 72 13.45 1.81 6.05
C GLU A 72 13.30 0.69 7.08
N ARG A 73 12.34 0.81 8.01
CA ARG A 73 12.03 -0.24 8.99
C ARG A 73 11.56 -1.53 8.31
N SER A 74 10.65 -1.45 7.35
CA SER A 74 10.16 -2.62 6.61
C SER A 74 11.28 -3.30 5.84
N ASN A 75 12.12 -2.53 5.13
CA ASN A 75 13.26 -3.04 4.37
C ASN A 75 14.23 -3.81 5.26
N ARG A 76 14.53 -3.31 6.47
CA ARG A 76 15.37 -4.04 7.43
C ARG A 76 14.76 -5.38 7.84
N ILE A 77 13.44 -5.44 8.04
CA ILE A 77 12.75 -6.70 8.37
C ILE A 77 12.78 -7.67 7.18
N GLU A 78 12.54 -7.17 5.97
CA GLU A 78 12.64 -7.96 4.73
C GLU A 78 14.05 -8.53 4.54
N GLN A 79 15.09 -7.74 4.79
CA GLN A 79 16.48 -8.19 4.76
C GLN A 79 16.74 -9.32 5.76
N LEU A 80 16.26 -9.21 7.00
CA LEU A 80 16.42 -10.27 8.01
C LEU A 80 15.76 -11.58 7.58
N VAL A 81 14.61 -11.51 6.91
CA VAL A 81 13.89 -12.66 6.36
C VAL A 81 14.64 -13.25 5.17
N GLN A 82 15.15 -12.42 4.27
CA GLN A 82 15.91 -12.85 3.09
C GLN A 82 17.21 -13.58 3.49
N ILE A 83 17.88 -13.11 4.54
CA ILE A 83 19.09 -13.75 5.09
C ILE A 83 18.77 -15.12 5.71
N GLY A 84 17.53 -15.35 6.18
CA GLY A 84 17.14 -16.60 6.85
C GLY A 84 17.70 -16.75 8.27
N CYS A 85 17.99 -15.63 8.94
CA CYS A 85 18.44 -15.67 10.35
C CYS A 85 17.28 -15.99 11.30
N TYR A 86 17.58 -16.46 12.52
CA TYR A 86 16.57 -16.75 13.55
C TYR A 86 15.55 -15.60 13.72
N ARG A 87 16.02 -14.34 13.77
CA ARG A 87 15.14 -13.18 13.91
C ARG A 87 14.19 -13.02 12.73
N GLY A 88 14.68 -13.23 11.50
CA GLY A 88 13.89 -13.21 10.28
C GLY A 88 12.77 -14.25 10.31
N ASP A 89 13.10 -15.49 10.67
CA ASP A 89 12.11 -16.55 10.81
C ASP A 89 11.05 -16.24 11.85
N ARG A 90 11.42 -15.65 12.99
CA ARG A 90 10.46 -15.22 14.02
C ARG A 90 9.52 -14.13 13.49
N HIS A 91 10.04 -13.17 12.72
CA HIS A 91 9.22 -12.16 12.05
C HIS A 91 8.27 -12.77 11.01
N LYS A 92 8.75 -13.71 10.20
CA LYS A 92 7.95 -14.45 9.19
C LYS A 92 6.78 -15.22 9.83
N HIS A 93 7.02 -15.87 10.96
CA HIS A 93 6.00 -16.65 11.68
C HIS A 93 5.19 -15.83 12.70
N GLY A 94 5.47 -14.53 12.86
CA GLY A 94 4.76 -13.67 13.80
C GLY A 94 5.04 -13.96 15.29
N TYR A 95 6.17 -14.58 15.62
CA TYR A 95 6.57 -14.88 16.99
C TYR A 95 7.48 -13.78 17.57
N PRO A 96 7.65 -13.71 18.91
CA PRO A 96 8.60 -12.78 19.51
C PRO A 96 10.04 -13.12 19.10
N ALA A 97 10.79 -12.10 18.66
CA ALA A 97 12.14 -12.24 18.11
C ALA A 97 13.26 -12.19 19.17
N ASN A 98 12.98 -11.71 20.38
CA ASN A 98 13.99 -11.46 21.43
C ASN A 98 14.07 -12.59 22.48
N GLY A 99 13.83 -13.85 22.08
CA GLY A 99 13.98 -15.02 22.99
C GLY A 99 12.89 -15.16 24.07
N GLN A 100 11.78 -14.41 23.96
CA GLN A 100 10.68 -14.49 24.93
C GLN A 100 9.93 -15.84 24.81
N ARG A 101 9.43 -16.34 25.95
CA ARG A 101 8.62 -17.57 26.01
C ARG A 101 7.32 -17.42 25.20
N THR A 102 6.99 -18.40 24.36
CA THR A 102 5.79 -18.38 23.48
C THR A 102 4.62 -19.24 23.97
N ARG A 103 4.84 -20.08 24.99
CA ARG A 103 3.82 -21.00 25.50
C ARG A 103 2.66 -20.27 26.20
N PRO A 104 2.88 -19.42 27.23
CA PRO A 104 1.78 -18.70 27.87
C PRO A 104 1.42 -17.38 27.17
N ASN A 105 2.44 -16.61 26.75
CA ASN A 105 2.31 -15.23 26.31
C ASN A 105 2.91 -15.04 24.91
N GLY A 106 2.45 -14.02 24.16
CA GLY A 106 2.90 -13.76 22.79
C GLY A 106 1.85 -13.18 21.83
N LYS A 107 0.65 -12.87 22.33
CA LYS A 107 -0.49 -12.37 21.52
C LYS A 107 -0.13 -11.09 20.75
N THR A 108 0.57 -10.14 21.37
CA THR A 108 0.97 -8.88 20.73
C THR A 108 1.91 -9.11 19.55
N ALA A 109 2.91 -9.99 19.71
CA ALA A 109 3.84 -10.36 18.65
C ALA A 109 3.09 -11.01 17.48
N LYS A 110 2.21 -11.98 17.77
CA LYS A 110 1.35 -12.63 16.77
C LYS A 110 0.51 -11.64 15.97
N LYS A 111 -0.01 -10.61 16.64
CA LYS A 111 -0.84 -9.57 16.01
C LYS A 111 -0.03 -8.59 15.14
N LEU A 112 1.18 -8.22 15.56
CA LEU A 112 1.90 -7.08 14.98
C LEU A 112 3.08 -7.46 14.09
N ASN A 113 3.82 -8.53 14.41
CA ASN A 113 5.11 -8.83 13.77
C ASN A 113 4.98 -9.26 12.30
N GLY A 114 3.87 -9.90 11.92
CA GLY A 114 3.62 -10.32 10.53
C GLY A 114 3.03 -9.24 9.62
N ARG A 115 2.57 -8.11 10.19
CA ARG A 115 1.79 -7.10 9.46
C ARG A 115 2.55 -6.41 8.33
N SER A 116 3.86 -6.23 8.49
CA SER A 116 4.71 -5.61 7.46
C SER A 116 4.99 -6.55 6.29
N LEU A 117 4.95 -7.87 6.51
CA LEU A 117 5.23 -8.90 5.50
C LEU A 117 3.95 -9.35 4.77
N SER A 118 2.80 -9.32 5.46
CA SER A 118 1.52 -9.83 4.94
C SER A 118 0.90 -8.99 3.81
N VAL A 119 1.35 -7.75 3.61
CA VAL A 119 0.84 -6.90 2.51
C VAL A 119 1.29 -7.44 1.15
N ARG A 120 2.43 -8.14 1.08
CA ARG A 120 2.91 -8.76 -0.16
C ARG A 120 2.28 -10.12 -0.47
N SER A 121 1.72 -10.82 0.52
CA SER A 121 1.15 -12.17 0.32
C SER A 121 -0.35 -12.16 0.00
N ARG A 122 -0.99 -10.99 -0.14
CA ARG A 122 -2.23 -10.90 -0.93
C ARG A 122 -1.85 -10.92 -2.41
N GLY A 123 -1.27 -12.03 -2.84
CA GLY A 123 -1.19 -12.33 -4.26
C GLY A 123 -2.62 -12.36 -4.76
N PHE A 124 -2.96 -11.41 -5.63
CA PHE A 124 -4.09 -11.60 -6.52
C PHE A 124 -3.84 -12.92 -7.24
N CYS A 125 -4.70 -13.90 -7.04
CA CYS A 125 -4.68 -15.14 -7.80
C CYS A 125 -5.03 -14.82 -9.25
N THR A 126 -4.07 -14.38 -10.05
CA THR A 126 -4.18 -14.45 -11.52
C THR A 126 -3.57 -15.76 -11.99
N SER A 127 -4.20 -16.87 -11.60
CA SER A 127 -4.16 -18.07 -12.42
C SER A 127 -5.49 -18.11 -13.18
N LEU A 128 -5.56 -17.38 -14.29
CA LEU A 128 -6.55 -17.70 -15.32
C LEU A 128 -6.20 -19.12 -15.81
N PRO A 129 -7.14 -20.09 -15.76
CA PRO A 129 -6.85 -21.39 -16.34
C PRO A 129 -6.63 -21.20 -17.84
N LEU A 130 -5.49 -21.69 -18.33
CA LEU A 130 -5.16 -21.71 -19.75
C LEU A 130 -6.20 -22.61 -20.45
N ALA A 131 -7.25 -22.01 -20.99
CA ALA A 131 -8.24 -22.72 -21.79
C ALA A 131 -7.62 -23.08 -23.15
N SER A 132 -6.98 -24.24 -23.21
CA SER A 132 -6.60 -24.90 -24.45
C SER A 132 -7.84 -25.53 -25.10
N THR A 133 -8.56 -24.79 -25.94
CA THR A 133 -9.33 -25.38 -27.04
C THR A 133 -9.38 -24.38 -28.19
N THR A 134 -8.60 -24.66 -29.22
CA THR A 134 -8.73 -24.12 -30.57
C THR A 134 -10.13 -24.42 -31.08
N SER A 135 -11.01 -23.42 -31.15
CA SER A 135 -12.18 -23.46 -32.02
C SER A 135 -12.05 -22.30 -33.01
N THR A 136 -11.52 -22.62 -34.18
CA THR A 136 -11.54 -21.76 -35.37
C THR A 136 -12.96 -21.29 -35.62
N PRO A 137 -13.22 -19.98 -35.87
CA PRO A 137 -14.55 -19.53 -36.24
C PRO A 137 -14.89 -20.10 -37.63
N ARG A 138 -15.95 -20.89 -37.70
CA ARG A 138 -16.48 -21.45 -38.95
C ARG A 138 -17.10 -20.31 -39.74
N VAL A 139 -16.36 -19.75 -40.69
CA VAL A 139 -16.91 -18.85 -41.71
C VAL A 139 -17.89 -19.65 -42.56
N PRO A 140 -19.13 -19.19 -42.82
CA PRO A 140 -20.01 -19.87 -43.75
C PRO A 140 -19.43 -19.73 -45.18
N SER A 141 -19.21 -20.87 -45.84
CA SER A 141 -18.80 -20.95 -47.23
C SER A 141 -19.91 -20.42 -48.16
N PRO A 142 -19.60 -19.62 -49.20
CA PRO A 142 -20.58 -19.17 -50.16
C PRO A 142 -21.11 -20.34 -51.02
N PRO A 143 -22.38 -20.34 -51.45
CA PRO A 143 -22.90 -21.36 -52.36
C PRO A 143 -22.29 -21.20 -53.75
N SER A 144 -21.75 -22.29 -54.27
CA SER A 144 -21.20 -22.43 -55.62
C SER A 144 -22.30 -22.32 -56.68
N ILE A 145 -22.19 -21.31 -57.55
CA ILE A 145 -22.98 -21.19 -58.77
C ILE A 145 -22.36 -22.13 -59.82
N SER A 146 -23.05 -23.21 -60.15
CA SER A 146 -22.83 -23.95 -61.40
C SER A 146 -24.10 -23.89 -62.23
N SER A 147 -24.02 -23.16 -63.33
CA SER A 147 -25.01 -23.06 -64.39
C SER A 147 -25.16 -24.39 -65.14
N THR A 148 -26.38 -24.77 -65.50
CA THR A 148 -26.70 -25.41 -66.80
C THR A 148 -28.22 -25.56 -67.01
N LEU A 149 -28.70 -24.77 -67.99
CA LEU A 149 -29.64 -25.13 -69.07
C LEU A 149 -31.01 -25.77 -68.76
N ALA A 150 -32.06 -25.07 -69.22
CA ALA A 150 -33.44 -25.52 -69.39
C ALA A 150 -33.56 -26.70 -70.40
N PRO A 151 -34.73 -27.39 -70.50
CA PRO A 151 -35.80 -26.86 -71.34
C PRO A 151 -37.25 -27.16 -70.88
N ILE A 152 -38.13 -26.21 -71.19
CA ILE A 152 -39.44 -26.36 -71.86
C ILE A 152 -40.21 -27.65 -71.56
N THR A 153 -41.35 -27.55 -70.85
CA THR A 153 -42.65 -28.12 -71.27
C THR A 153 -43.78 -27.80 -70.26
N ARG A 154 -44.96 -27.50 -70.83
CA ARG A 154 -46.31 -27.34 -70.21
C ARG A 154 -46.50 -26.05 -69.39
N LEU A 155 -47.00 -24.93 -69.92
CA LEU A 155 -48.18 -24.71 -70.78
C LEU A 155 -49.39 -25.53 -70.31
N ILE A 156 -50.45 -24.80 -69.93
CA ILE A 156 -51.80 -25.24 -69.55
C ILE A 156 -51.98 -25.61 -68.06
N ALA A 157 -52.50 -24.65 -67.28
CA ALA A 157 -53.65 -24.82 -66.38
C ALA A 157 -53.70 -23.72 -65.29
N ARG A 158 -53.99 -22.48 -65.68
CA ARG A 158 -54.65 -21.47 -64.84
C ARG A 158 -55.41 -20.50 -65.74
N PHE A 159 -56.59 -20.91 -66.18
CA PHE A 159 -57.66 -20.05 -66.68
C PHE A 159 -58.98 -20.81 -66.54
N ILE A 160 -59.53 -20.81 -65.32
CA ILE A 160 -60.87 -20.35 -64.90
C ILE A 160 -60.90 -20.53 -63.38
#